data_AF-A0A917RNF5-F1
#
_entry.id   AF-A0A917RNF5-F1
#
_cell.length_a   1.000
_cell.length_b   1.000
_cell.length_c   1.000
_cell.angle_alpha   90.00
_cell.angle_beta   90.00
_cell.angle_gamma   90.00
#
_symmetry.space_group_name_H-M   'P 1'
#
loop_
_entity.id
_entity.type
_entity.pdbx_description
1 polymer ?
#
loop_
_entity_poly.entity_id
_entity_poly.type
_entity_poly.pdbx_seq_one_letter_code
_entity_poly.pdbx_strand_id
1 'polypeptide(L)'
;MTSATVRRAVIAVGLTAALTLLPALSAPAAVADVGDNDIVRLKLTGVTETDTMPEYVEAGDSWVTYLNLYDSKKRFAGDASSRCSAVEATRDHLTAQCTRVLRLKKGEITLHDMITRTNDAPITAKTAIAGGAGIYNDAEGEGYITLTGNRVHFDLHVDD
;
A
#
# COMPACT_ATOMS: atom_id res chain seq x y z
N MET A 1 69.62 -38.55 -13.93
CA MET A 1 69.64 -37.79 -12.66
C MET A 1 68.21 -37.50 -12.25
N THR A 2 67.92 -37.40 -10.94
CA THR A 2 66.65 -36.93 -10.32
C THR A 2 65.34 -37.50 -10.90
N SER A 3 64.70 -38.53 -10.33
CA SER A 3 64.04 -38.59 -9.01
C SER A 3 62.88 -37.58 -8.84
N ALA A 4 61.63 -38.09 -8.83
CA ALA A 4 60.59 -37.72 -7.84
C ALA A 4 59.26 -38.49 -8.08
N THR A 5 59.01 -39.46 -7.22
CA THR A 5 57.70 -39.97 -6.81
C THR A 5 56.66 -38.87 -6.56
N VAL A 6 55.39 -39.02 -6.97
CA VAL A 6 54.19 -38.98 -6.06
C VAL A 6 53.01 -39.77 -6.66
N ARG A 7 52.73 -40.91 -6.02
CA ARG A 7 51.45 -41.59 -5.75
C ARG A 7 50.16 -41.30 -6.57
N ARG A 8 49.70 -42.37 -7.23
CA ARG A 8 48.31 -42.89 -7.28
C ARG A 8 47.20 -41.97 -7.82
N ALA A 9 46.99 -42.08 -9.13
CA ALA A 9 45.68 -41.91 -9.76
C ALA A 9 45.07 -43.28 -10.14
N VAL A 10 43.79 -43.27 -10.55
CA VAL A 10 43.01 -44.37 -11.18
C VAL A 10 42.72 -45.59 -10.25
N ILE A 11 41.60 -46.33 -10.26
CA ILE A 11 40.37 -46.50 -11.08
C ILE A 11 39.17 -46.73 -10.08
N ALA A 12 37.86 -46.78 -10.37
CA ALA A 12 37.03 -46.77 -11.60
C ALA A 12 35.54 -46.36 -11.32
N VAL A 13 34.75 -46.24 -12.41
CA VAL A 13 33.34 -46.70 -12.67
C VAL A 13 32.35 -46.82 -11.49
N GLY A 14 31.07 -46.38 -11.57
CA GLY A 14 30.24 -45.80 -12.65
C GLY A 14 28.88 -45.36 -12.04
N LEU A 15 28.01 -44.58 -12.67
CA LEU A 15 27.17 -44.99 -13.81
C LEU A 15 26.56 -43.73 -14.48
N THR A 16 26.37 -43.77 -15.80
CA THR A 16 25.74 -42.67 -16.58
C THR A 16 24.22 -42.60 -16.38
N ALA A 17 23.71 -41.44 -15.98
CA ALA A 17 22.33 -41.01 -16.17
C ALA A 17 22.31 -39.54 -16.63
N ALA A 18 21.32 -39.14 -17.42
CA ALA A 18 21.40 -37.97 -18.31
C ALA A 18 21.44 -36.61 -17.57
N LEU A 19 22.27 -35.69 -18.09
CA LEU A 19 22.14 -34.26 -17.82
C LEU A 19 20.92 -33.70 -18.57
N THR A 20 19.88 -33.31 -17.85
CA THR A 20 18.93 -32.28 -18.32
C THR A 20 19.19 -31.01 -17.52
N LEU A 21 19.88 -30.05 -18.14
CA LEU A 21 20.14 -28.72 -17.57
C LEU A 21 18.84 -27.92 -17.49
N LEU A 22 18.33 -27.67 -16.28
CA LEU A 22 17.39 -26.59 -16.00
C LEU A 22 17.82 -25.85 -14.71
N PRO A 23 17.61 -24.52 -14.61
CA PRO A 23 18.32 -23.71 -13.63
C PRO A 23 17.74 -23.82 -12.22
N ALA A 24 18.59 -23.63 -11.21
CA ALA A 24 18.15 -23.42 -9.84
C ALA A 24 17.40 -22.07 -9.73
N LEU A 25 16.14 -22.12 -9.30
CA LEU A 25 15.46 -20.98 -8.67
C LEU A 25 15.36 -21.24 -7.17
N SER A 26 15.84 -20.30 -6.38
CA SER A 26 15.80 -20.34 -4.92
C SER A 26 14.56 -19.61 -4.39
N ALA A 27 13.86 -20.24 -3.44
CA ALA A 27 12.94 -19.62 -2.47
C ALA A 27 11.60 -19.04 -3.02
N PRO A 28 10.58 -18.79 -2.17
CA PRO A 28 10.55 -18.92 -0.70
C PRO A 28 9.61 -19.99 -0.15
N ALA A 29 9.48 -19.97 1.18
CA ALA A 29 8.86 -20.98 2.03
C ALA A 29 7.32 -21.01 1.94
N ALA A 30 6.73 -21.94 2.71
CA ALA A 30 5.30 -22.10 2.90
C ALA A 30 4.58 -20.75 3.06
N VAL A 31 3.54 -20.55 2.24
CA VAL A 31 2.50 -19.58 2.57
C VAL A 31 1.88 -20.06 3.88
N ALA A 32 1.93 -19.22 4.90
CA ALA A 32 1.43 -19.57 6.22
C ALA A 32 -0.07 -19.89 6.17
N ASP A 33 -0.48 -20.79 7.05
CA ASP A 33 -1.88 -21.03 7.36
C ASP A 33 -2.46 -19.70 7.89
N VAL A 34 -3.41 -19.10 7.16
CA VAL A 34 -4.02 -17.81 7.53
C VAL A 34 -5.04 -18.07 8.63
N GLY A 35 -4.54 -18.14 9.86
CA GLY A 35 -5.32 -18.42 11.05
C GLY A 35 -6.15 -17.20 11.47
N ASP A 36 -7.46 -17.27 11.23
CA ASP A 36 -8.51 -16.48 11.90
C ASP A 36 -8.28 -14.96 11.97
N ASN A 37 -7.91 -14.37 10.83
CA ASN A 37 -7.79 -12.93 10.62
C ASN A 37 -9.20 -12.27 10.57
N ASP A 38 -9.56 -11.55 11.63
CA ASP A 38 -10.92 -11.04 11.88
C ASP A 38 -11.15 -9.68 11.15
N ILE A 39 -11.27 -9.71 9.81
CA ILE A 39 -11.30 -8.50 8.95
C ILE A 39 -12.33 -7.47 9.43
N VAL A 40 -11.86 -6.34 9.97
CA VAL A 40 -12.69 -5.25 10.49
C VAL A 40 -13.00 -4.24 9.39
N ARG A 41 -14.28 -4.16 9.01
CA ARG A 41 -14.75 -3.14 8.06
C ARG A 41 -14.99 -1.77 8.71
N LEU A 42 -14.08 -0.84 8.49
CA LEU A 42 -14.12 0.53 9.00
C LEU A 42 -14.72 1.49 7.95
N LYS A 43 -15.87 2.08 8.28
CA LYS A 43 -16.55 3.09 7.44
C LYS A 43 -16.52 4.48 8.07
N LEU A 44 -15.90 5.42 7.37
CA LEU A 44 -15.72 6.81 7.83
C LEU A 44 -16.13 7.80 6.74
N THR A 45 -16.57 8.98 7.16
CA THR A 45 -16.74 10.15 6.28
C THR A 45 -15.89 11.29 6.81
N GLY A 46 -14.85 11.66 6.06
CA GLY A 46 -14.12 12.90 6.23
C GLY A 46 -14.91 14.08 5.67
N VAL A 47 -14.93 15.19 6.41
CA VAL A 47 -15.40 16.50 5.94
C VAL A 47 -14.19 17.43 5.89
N THR A 48 -13.93 18.00 4.72
CA THR A 48 -12.77 18.86 4.48
C THR A 48 -12.91 20.17 5.27
N GLU A 49 -11.92 20.46 6.11
CA GLU A 49 -11.81 21.70 6.87
C GLU A 49 -10.75 22.63 6.26
N THR A 50 -9.68 22.08 5.68
CA THR A 50 -8.66 22.83 4.95
C THR A 50 -8.19 22.01 3.77
N ASP A 51 -8.00 22.65 2.63
CA ASP A 51 -7.34 22.07 1.46
C ASP A 51 -6.42 23.13 0.86
N THR A 52 -5.17 22.76 0.60
CA THR A 52 -4.17 23.66 0.01
C THR A 52 -3.91 23.35 -1.47
N MET A 53 -4.79 22.59 -2.13
CA MET A 53 -4.67 22.28 -3.56
C MET A 53 -4.67 23.58 -4.38
N PRO A 54 -3.68 23.80 -5.27
CA PRO A 54 -3.68 24.92 -6.21
C PRO A 54 -4.94 24.97 -7.08
N GLU A 55 -5.37 26.17 -7.47
CA GLU A 55 -6.46 26.36 -8.45
C GLU A 55 -6.08 25.78 -9.83
N TYR A 56 -4.80 25.91 -10.20
CA TYR A 56 -4.19 25.33 -11.39
C TYR A 56 -3.07 24.40 -10.92
N VAL A 57 -3.28 23.10 -11.04
CA VAL A 57 -2.32 22.07 -10.60
C VAL A 57 -1.40 21.71 -11.77
N GLU A 58 -0.09 21.75 -11.55
CA GLU A 58 0.94 21.27 -12.47
C GLU A 58 1.56 19.94 -11.98
N ALA A 59 2.21 19.20 -12.87
CA ALA A 59 2.90 17.97 -12.49
C ALA A 59 4.08 18.28 -11.55
N GLY A 60 4.14 17.61 -10.40
CA GLY A 60 5.09 17.89 -9.32
C GLY A 60 4.55 18.78 -8.19
N ASP A 61 3.39 19.44 -8.36
CA ASP A 61 2.74 20.17 -7.27
C ASP A 61 2.38 19.23 -6.11
N SER A 62 2.39 19.77 -4.89
CA SER A 62 1.97 19.03 -3.69
C SER A 62 1.06 19.86 -2.81
N TRP A 63 0.08 19.23 -2.20
CA TRP A 63 -0.89 19.87 -1.31
C TRP A 63 -1.22 19.01 -0.10
N VAL A 64 -1.81 19.65 0.90
CA VAL A 64 -2.29 19.01 2.12
C VAL A 64 -3.78 19.30 2.28
N THR A 65 -4.53 18.25 2.62
CA THR A 65 -5.95 18.33 2.99
C THR A 65 -6.10 17.87 4.43
N TYR A 66 -6.85 18.61 5.25
CA TYR A 66 -7.20 18.27 6.63
C TYR A 66 -8.72 18.04 6.75
N LEU A 67 -9.08 16.98 7.48
CA LEU A 67 -10.42 16.38 7.49
C LEU A 67 -10.87 16.10 8.92
N ASN A 68 -12.11 16.46 9.25
CA ASN A 68 -12.79 15.90 10.43
C ASN A 68 -13.47 14.58 10.06
N LEU A 69 -13.19 13.51 10.80
CA LEU A 69 -13.73 12.17 10.52
C LEU A 69 -14.98 11.89 11.35
N TYR A 70 -15.98 11.30 10.70
CA TYR A 70 -17.24 10.89 11.33
C TYR A 70 -17.55 9.41 11.02
N ASP A 71 -18.11 8.71 12.00
CA ASP A 71 -18.59 7.33 11.84
C ASP A 71 -19.93 7.27 11.05
N SER A 72 -20.40 6.05 10.77
CA SER A 72 -21.68 5.81 10.10
C SER A 72 -22.91 6.35 10.86
N LYS A 73 -22.78 6.69 12.14
CA LYS A 73 -23.80 7.33 12.98
C LYS A 73 -23.60 8.85 13.08
N LYS A 74 -22.73 9.42 12.25
CA LYS A 74 -22.36 10.85 12.19
C LYS A 74 -21.71 11.38 13.48
N ARG A 75 -21.15 10.49 14.31
CA ARG A 75 -20.41 10.88 15.53
C ARG A 75 -18.96 11.13 15.16
N PHE A 76 -18.34 12.14 15.76
CA PHE A 76 -16.92 12.43 15.56
C PHE A 76 -16.08 11.21 15.96
N ALA A 77 -15.22 10.76 15.04
CA ALA A 77 -14.39 9.56 15.18
C ALA A 77 -12.90 9.89 15.36
N GLY A 78 -12.49 11.10 14.95
CA GLY A 78 -11.12 11.56 14.91
C GLY A 78 -10.89 12.57 13.79
N ASP A 79 -9.65 12.73 13.37
CA ASP A 79 -9.25 13.63 12.28
C ASP A 79 -8.32 12.91 11.29
N ALA A 80 -8.12 13.50 10.12
CA ALA A 80 -7.13 13.00 9.17
C ALA A 80 -6.39 14.13 8.46
N SER A 81 -5.15 13.84 8.10
CA SER A 81 -4.41 14.60 7.09
C SER A 81 -4.15 13.74 5.86
N SER A 82 -4.09 14.37 4.71
CA SER A 82 -3.70 13.77 3.43
C SER A 82 -2.67 14.67 2.79
N ARG A 83 -1.49 14.13 2.45
CA ARG A 83 -0.55 14.82 1.57
C ARG A 83 -0.56 14.13 0.22
N CYS A 84 -0.83 14.90 -0.82
CA CYS A 84 -0.85 14.43 -2.20
C CYS A 84 0.21 15.15 -3.03
N SER A 85 0.62 14.54 -4.13
CA SER A 85 1.48 15.15 -5.15
C SER A 85 1.05 14.74 -6.54
N ALA A 86 0.95 15.70 -7.45
CA ALA A 86 0.56 15.47 -8.83
C ALA A 86 1.66 14.71 -9.58
N VAL A 87 1.30 13.55 -10.11
CA VAL A 87 2.16 12.73 -10.99
C VAL A 87 1.95 13.14 -12.45
N GLU A 88 0.69 13.43 -12.82
CA GLU A 88 0.30 13.93 -14.12
C GLU A 88 -0.81 14.98 -13.93
N ALA A 89 -0.69 16.13 -14.60
CA ALA A 89 -1.72 17.15 -14.62
C ALA A 89 -1.87 17.74 -16.03
N THR A 90 -3.11 17.79 -16.51
CA THR A 90 -3.54 18.40 -17.78
C THR A 90 -4.90 19.09 -17.56
N ARG A 91 -5.41 19.78 -18.59
CA ARG A 91 -6.70 20.50 -18.50
C ARG A 91 -7.89 19.66 -18.04
N ASP A 92 -7.95 18.38 -18.43
CA ASP A 92 -9.09 17.49 -18.14
C ASP A 92 -8.72 16.28 -17.26
N HIS A 93 -7.45 16.09 -16.92
CA HIS A 93 -6.94 14.90 -16.25
C HIS A 93 -5.91 15.24 -15.18
N LEU A 94 -6.09 14.72 -13.97
CA LEU A 94 -5.17 14.87 -12.84
C LEU A 94 -4.98 13.51 -12.18
N THR A 95 -3.76 12.99 -12.17
CA THR A 95 -3.38 11.81 -11.38
C THR A 95 -2.42 12.23 -10.28
N ALA A 96 -2.76 11.88 -9.04
CA ALA A 96 -2.00 12.26 -7.85
C ALA A 96 -1.72 11.05 -6.96
N GLN A 97 -0.49 10.95 -6.46
CA GLN A 97 -0.13 10.00 -5.42
C GLN A 97 -0.37 10.64 -4.06
N CYS A 98 -1.06 9.94 -3.16
CA CYS A 98 -1.44 10.42 -1.84
C CYS A 98 -0.93 9.47 -0.74
N THR A 99 -0.57 10.06 0.39
CA THR A 99 -0.41 9.36 1.67
C THR A 99 -1.26 10.07 2.71
N ARG A 100 -2.01 9.32 3.50
CA ARG A 100 -2.99 9.85 4.45
C ARG A 100 -2.76 9.22 5.82
N VAL A 101 -2.99 10.00 6.87
CA VAL A 101 -2.95 9.53 8.25
C VAL A 101 -4.30 9.81 8.86
N LEU A 102 -5.00 8.77 9.30
CA LEU A 102 -6.31 8.82 9.96
C LEU A 102 -6.09 8.61 11.45
N ARG A 103 -6.15 9.68 12.24
CA ARG A 103 -6.00 9.65 13.69
C ARG A 103 -7.36 9.44 14.34
N LEU A 104 -7.57 8.25 14.88
CA LEU A 104 -8.81 7.78 15.48
C LEU A 104 -8.67 7.67 17.01
N LYS A 105 -9.79 7.57 17.71
CA LYS A 105 -9.82 7.49 19.19
C LYS A 105 -8.92 6.38 19.79
N LYS A 106 -8.67 5.28 19.06
CA LYS A 106 -7.91 4.12 19.56
C LYS A 106 -6.52 3.95 18.91
N GLY A 107 -6.13 4.80 17.96
CA GLY A 107 -4.92 4.59 17.17
C GLY A 107 -4.91 5.39 15.88
N GLU A 108 -3.87 5.20 15.07
CA GLU A 108 -3.65 5.87 13.80
C GLU A 108 -3.53 4.83 12.68
N ILE A 109 -4.15 5.08 11.53
CA ILE A 109 -4.06 4.24 10.32
C ILE A 109 -3.39 5.05 9.22
N THR A 110 -2.38 4.49 8.55
CA THR A 110 -1.77 5.09 7.36
C THR A 110 -2.40 4.50 6.10
N LEU A 111 -2.68 5.35 5.12
CA LEU A 111 -3.23 4.96 3.82
C LEU A 111 -2.30 5.43 2.71
N HIS A 112 -2.13 4.59 1.69
CA HIS A 112 -1.42 4.93 0.45
C HIS A 112 -2.34 4.68 -0.74
N ASP A 113 -2.44 5.66 -1.64
CA ASP A 113 -3.31 5.57 -2.81
C ASP A 113 -2.79 6.43 -3.97
N MET A 114 -3.24 6.10 -5.19
CA MET A 114 -3.20 7.01 -6.32
C MET A 114 -4.65 7.31 -6.72
N ILE A 115 -4.99 8.59 -6.78
CA ILE A 115 -6.28 9.07 -7.28
C ILE A 115 -6.11 9.61 -8.69
N THR A 116 -7.04 9.26 -9.57
CA THR A 116 -7.13 9.80 -10.93
C THR A 116 -8.47 10.47 -11.11
N ARG A 117 -8.44 11.75 -11.46
CA ARG A 117 -9.60 12.55 -11.82
C ARG A 117 -9.64 12.76 -13.33
N THR A 118 -10.81 12.62 -13.93
CA THR A 118 -11.06 13.00 -15.32
C THR A 118 -12.34 13.83 -15.37
N ASN A 119 -12.21 15.12 -15.69
CA ASN A 119 -13.22 16.15 -15.46
C ASN A 119 -13.70 16.21 -13.98
N ASP A 120 -14.79 16.92 -13.69
CA ASP A 120 -15.33 17.12 -12.33
C ASP A 120 -16.00 15.89 -11.70
N ALA A 121 -15.89 14.70 -12.31
CA ALA A 121 -16.54 13.48 -11.83
C ALA A 121 -16.15 13.13 -10.38
N PRO A 122 -17.04 12.46 -9.61
CA PRO A 122 -16.68 11.81 -8.36
C PRO A 122 -15.61 10.74 -8.62
N ILE A 123 -14.59 10.72 -7.76
CA ILE A 123 -13.48 9.77 -7.89
C ILE A 123 -13.73 8.63 -6.91
N THR A 124 -13.45 7.39 -7.31
CA THR A 124 -13.25 6.29 -6.36
C THR A 124 -11.94 5.60 -6.69
N ALA A 125 -11.04 5.52 -5.72
CA ALA A 125 -9.73 4.90 -5.85
C ALA A 125 -9.56 3.79 -4.82
N LYS A 126 -8.75 2.78 -5.15
CA LYS A 126 -8.31 1.76 -4.20
C LYS A 126 -7.16 2.33 -3.36
N THR A 127 -7.15 2.00 -2.07
CA THR A 127 -6.07 2.36 -1.14
C THR A 127 -5.52 1.11 -0.46
N ALA A 128 -4.21 1.11 -0.20
CA ALA A 128 -3.54 0.14 0.66
C ALA A 128 -3.45 0.70 2.07
N ILE A 129 -3.66 -0.17 3.06
CA ILE A 129 -3.49 0.14 4.48
C ILE A 129 -2.05 -0.21 4.85
N ALA A 130 -1.39 0.72 5.55
CA ALA A 130 -0.16 0.46 6.29
C ALA A 130 -0.42 0.82 7.76
N GLY A 131 0.08 -0.02 8.66
CA GLY A 131 -0.05 0.17 10.10
C GLY A 131 0.43 1.56 10.55
N GLY A 132 -0.09 1.99 11.69
CA GLY A 132 0.27 3.28 12.30
C GLY A 132 0.56 3.11 13.78
N ALA A 133 -0.43 3.35 14.63
CA ALA A 133 -0.25 3.38 16.08
C ALA A 133 -1.51 2.94 16.84
N GLY A 134 -1.35 2.66 18.14
CA GLY A 134 -2.46 2.21 18.99
C GLY A 134 -2.91 0.80 18.61
N ILE A 135 -4.21 0.55 18.50
CA ILE A 135 -4.76 -0.75 18.07
C ILE A 135 -4.66 -1.03 16.56
N TYR A 136 -3.87 -0.23 15.84
CA TYR A 136 -3.69 -0.33 14.39
C TYR A 136 -2.20 -0.30 14.03
N ASN A 137 -1.32 -0.68 14.97
CA ASN A 137 0.12 -0.59 14.79
C ASN A 137 0.63 -1.57 13.72
N ASP A 138 0.07 -2.78 13.69
CA ASP A 138 0.44 -3.84 12.74
C ASP A 138 -0.64 -4.05 11.66
N ALA A 139 -1.62 -3.14 11.59
CA ALA A 139 -2.77 -3.25 10.70
C ALA A 139 -2.42 -3.21 9.21
N GLU A 140 -2.92 -4.19 8.46
CA GLU A 140 -2.76 -4.31 7.01
C GLU A 140 -4.11 -4.28 6.28
N GLY A 141 -4.10 -4.53 4.97
CA GLY A 141 -5.30 -4.67 4.14
C GLY A 141 -5.49 -3.57 3.10
N GLU A 142 -6.73 -3.37 2.70
CA GLU A 142 -7.08 -2.51 1.57
C GLU A 142 -8.47 -1.88 1.72
N GLY A 143 -8.78 -0.90 0.88
CA GLY A 143 -10.10 -0.30 0.87
C GLY A 143 -10.34 0.61 -0.32
N TYR A 144 -11.43 1.38 -0.23
CA TYR A 144 -11.80 2.36 -1.22
C TYR A 144 -11.96 3.75 -0.60
N ILE A 145 -11.50 4.76 -1.34
CA ILE A 145 -11.66 6.17 -1.02
C ILE A 145 -12.51 6.81 -2.13
N THR A 146 -13.67 7.33 -1.77
CA THR A 146 -14.57 8.06 -2.70
C THR A 146 -14.59 9.55 -2.38
N LEU A 147 -14.24 10.39 -3.36
CA LEU A 147 -14.19 11.85 -3.22
C LEU A 147 -15.42 12.48 -3.88
N THR A 148 -16.24 13.17 -3.09
CA THR A 148 -17.51 13.79 -3.52
C THR A 148 -17.66 15.18 -2.92
N GLY A 149 -17.40 16.22 -3.72
CA GLY A 149 -17.40 17.61 -3.24
C GLY A 149 -16.37 17.81 -2.13
N ASN A 150 -16.78 18.37 -0.99
CA ASN A 150 -15.93 18.53 0.20
C ASN A 150 -15.85 17.29 1.11
N ARG A 151 -16.36 16.13 0.67
CA ARG A 151 -16.41 14.89 1.46
C ARG A 151 -15.49 13.83 0.88
N VAL A 152 -14.87 13.09 1.80
CA VAL A 152 -14.09 11.88 1.50
C VAL A 152 -14.73 10.72 2.25
N HIS A 153 -15.16 9.69 1.54
CA HIS A 153 -15.71 8.48 2.13
C HIS A 153 -14.66 7.38 2.11
N PHE A 154 -14.39 6.79 3.28
CA PHE A 154 -13.47 5.67 3.44
C PHE A 154 -14.28 4.41 3.74
N ASP A 155 -14.06 3.35 2.96
CA ASP A 155 -14.59 2.00 3.21
C ASP A 155 -13.39 1.06 3.22
N LEU A 156 -12.83 0.85 4.42
CA LEU A 156 -11.57 0.15 4.65
C LEU A 156 -11.83 -1.25 5.20
N HIS A 157 -11.13 -2.25 4.70
CA HIS A 157 -11.10 -3.60 5.21
C HIS A 157 -9.76 -3.78 5.90
N VAL A 158 -9.75 -3.59 7.22
CA VAL A 158 -8.56 -3.66 8.07
C VAL A 158 -8.35 -5.11 8.49
N ASP A 159 -7.12 -5.59 8.35
CA ASP A 159 -6.64 -6.86 8.88
C ASP A 159 -5.67 -6.56 10.05
N ASP A 160 -5.76 -7.30 11.16
CA ASP A 160 -5.05 -7.05 12.45
C ASP A 160 -4.88 -8.36 13.24
#